data_AF-X0RIX2-F1
#
_entry.id   AF-X0RIX2-F1
#
_cell.length_a   1.000
_cell.length_b   1.000
_cell.length_c   1.000
_cell.angle_alpha   90.00
_cell.angle_beta   90.00
_cell.angle_gamma   90.00
#
_symmetry.space_group_name_H-M   'P 1'
#
loop_
_entity.id
_entity.type
_entity.pdbx_description
1 polymer ?
#
loop_
_entity_poly.entity_id
_entity_poly.type
_entity_poly.pdbx_seq_one_letter_code
_entity_poly.pdbx_strand_id
1 'polypeptide(L)'
;MSYNELAKRESFEIKQAGEKLLDTHEFFNDLSELMENDKFSSFFNKYFTTMSETKITIVYMKLYQEFKEKWKEMNNEDLDKRINVFLLWRMMRDRKINKFALHTVLNHLENPKKVNIFDDLKEFIEFSDRNIKLKDK
;
A
#
# COMPACT_ATOMS: atom_id res chain seq x y z
N MET A 1 -28.74 34.54 24.88
CA MET A 1 -27.96 33.84 23.84
C MET A 1 -28.90 32.84 23.19
N SER A 2 -29.10 32.92 21.88
CA SER A 2 -30.01 32.02 21.16
C SER A 2 -29.34 30.65 20.91
N TYR A 3 -30.14 29.61 20.67
CA TYR A 3 -29.63 28.27 20.33
C TYR A 3 -28.65 28.28 19.14
N ASN A 4 -28.92 29.11 18.14
CA ASN A 4 -28.05 29.28 16.97
C ASN A 4 -26.69 29.90 17.31
N GLU A 5 -26.58 30.70 18.38
CA GLU A 5 -25.32 31.28 18.83
C GLU A 5 -24.49 30.26 19.62
N LEU A 6 -25.14 29.41 20.41
CA LEU A 6 -24.48 28.31 21.14
C LEU A 6 -23.92 27.27 20.18
N ALA A 7 -24.70 26.81 19.20
CA ALA A 7 -24.25 25.83 18.20
C ALA A 7 -23.07 26.34 17.35
N LYS A 8 -23.05 27.64 17.02
CA LYS A 8 -21.93 28.27 16.30
C LYS A 8 -20.66 28.31 17.16
N ARG A 9 -20.80 28.60 18.45
CA ARG A 9 -19.67 28.63 19.38
C ARG A 9 -19.09 27.24 19.60
N GLU A 10 -19.93 26.23 19.80
CA GLU A 10 -19.50 24.83 19.91
C GLU A 10 -18.78 24.36 18.64
N SER A 11 -19.30 24.70 17.45
CA SER A 11 -18.63 24.40 16.18
C SER A 11 -17.25 25.08 16.06
N PHE A 12 -17.11 26.31 16.55
CA PHE A 12 -15.84 27.03 16.55
C PHE A 12 -14.82 26.43 17.53
N GLU A 13 -15.25 26.09 18.74
CA GLU A 13 -14.40 25.44 19.74
C GLU A 13 -13.90 24.07 19.26
N ILE A 14 -14.76 23.29 18.58
CA ILE A 14 -14.38 22.01 17.95
C ILE A 14 -13.33 22.22 16.84
N LYS A 15 -13.49 23.25 16.00
CA LYS A 15 -12.52 23.54 14.93
C LYS A 15 -11.15 23.90 15.48
N GLN A 16 -11.08 24.76 16.51
CA GLN A 16 -9.81 25.10 17.15
C GLN A 16 -9.13 23.89 17.80
N ALA A 17 -9.91 23.01 18.44
CA ALA A 17 -9.39 21.77 18.97
C ALA A 17 -8.83 20.87 17.86
N GLY A 18 -9.51 20.79 16.71
CA GLY A 18 -9.07 20.07 15.53
C GLY A 18 -7.77 20.63 14.95
N GLU A 19 -7.65 21.95 14.78
CA GLU A 19 -6.43 22.62 14.32
C GLU A 19 -5.24 22.27 15.22
N LYS A 20 -5.43 22.34 16.54
CA LYS A 20 -4.39 21.94 17.49
C LYS A 20 -4.00 20.48 17.37
N LEU A 21 -4.94 19.57 17.10
CA LEU A 21 -4.64 18.15 16.89
C LEU A 21 -3.81 17.95 15.62
N LEU A 22 -4.13 18.64 14.53
CA LEU A 22 -3.35 18.58 13.29
C LEU A 22 -1.93 19.13 13.50
N ASP A 23 -1.76 20.18 14.29
CA ASP A 23 -0.43 20.77 14.55
C ASP A 23 0.45 19.91 15.47
N THR A 24 -0.17 19.10 16.34
CA THR A 24 0.55 18.38 17.42
C THR A 24 0.65 16.87 17.21
N HIS A 25 -0.18 16.28 16.34
CA HIS A 25 -0.20 14.85 16.10
C HIS A 25 0.05 14.51 14.62
N GLU A 26 1.31 14.21 14.32
CA GLU A 26 1.80 13.83 12.98
C GLU A 26 0.91 12.79 12.30
N PHE A 27 0.56 11.70 13.00
CA PHE A 27 -0.32 10.66 12.45
C PHE A 27 -1.67 11.21 11.95
N PHE A 28 -2.32 12.10 12.71
CA PHE A 28 -3.63 12.63 12.32
C PHE A 28 -3.50 13.66 11.20
N ASN A 29 -2.42 14.42 11.17
CA ASN A 29 -2.09 15.30 10.06
C ASN A 29 -1.88 14.48 8.77
N ASP A 30 -0.97 13.50 8.76
CA ASP A 30 -0.73 12.61 7.63
C ASP A 30 -2.01 11.91 7.15
N LEU A 31 -2.81 11.40 8.09
CA LEU A 31 -4.08 10.75 7.77
C LEU A 31 -5.05 11.73 7.08
N SER A 32 -5.18 12.96 7.61
CA SER A 32 -6.09 13.95 7.02
C SER A 32 -5.64 14.35 5.61
N GLU A 33 -4.35 14.62 5.40
CA GLU A 33 -3.81 15.00 4.10
C GLU A 33 -3.95 13.86 3.07
N LEU A 34 -3.72 12.62 3.51
CA LEU A 34 -3.89 11.44 2.65
C LEU A 34 -5.35 11.23 2.25
N MET A 35 -6.29 11.39 3.19
CA MET A 35 -7.72 11.20 2.94
C MET A 35 -8.35 12.34 2.14
N GLU A 36 -7.78 13.56 2.21
CA GLU A 36 -8.17 14.71 1.38
C GLU A 36 -7.52 14.68 -0.02
N ASN A 37 -6.54 13.81 -0.26
CA ASN A 37 -6.01 13.61 -1.59
C ASN A 37 -7.03 12.89 -2.50
N ASP A 38 -7.58 13.60 -3.49
CA ASP A 38 -8.63 13.08 -4.39
C ASP A 38 -8.30 11.72 -5.03
N LYS A 39 -7.03 11.52 -5.42
CA LYS A 39 -6.59 10.28 -6.06
C LYS A 39 -6.56 9.13 -5.06
N PHE A 40 -6.02 9.35 -3.86
CA PHE A 40 -6.01 8.33 -2.82
C PHE A 40 -7.44 8.05 -2.32
N SER A 41 -8.23 9.09 -2.04
CA SER A 41 -9.62 8.97 -1.62
C SER A 41 -10.45 8.15 -2.61
N SER A 42 -10.32 8.44 -3.91
CA SER A 42 -10.97 7.67 -4.97
C SER A 42 -10.50 6.20 -5.01
N PHE A 43 -9.21 5.96 -4.79
CA PHE A 43 -8.64 4.61 -4.73
C PHE A 43 -9.13 3.84 -3.49
N PHE A 44 -9.14 4.49 -2.33
CA PHE A 44 -9.59 3.94 -1.05
C PHE A 44 -11.06 3.50 -1.14
N ASN A 45 -11.94 4.40 -1.59
CA ASN A 45 -13.36 4.13 -1.75
C ASN A 45 -13.65 2.98 -2.73
N LYS A 46 -12.75 2.72 -3.68
CA LYS A 46 -12.92 1.67 -4.68
C LYS A 46 -12.41 0.29 -4.24
N TYR A 47 -11.34 0.24 -3.43
CA TYR A 47 -10.56 -0.99 -3.19
C TYR A 47 -10.45 -1.41 -1.72
N PHE A 48 -11.08 -0.67 -0.81
CA PHE A 48 -11.09 -0.95 0.64
C PHE A 48 -12.52 -1.12 1.18
N THR A 49 -13.44 -1.71 0.39
CA THR A 49 -14.87 -1.79 0.79
C THR A 49 -15.13 -2.95 1.76
N THR A 50 -14.31 -4.00 1.72
CA THR A 50 -14.38 -5.13 2.64
C THR A 50 -13.03 -5.45 3.23
N MET A 51 -13.00 -6.13 4.38
CA MET A 51 -11.75 -6.59 4.99
C MET A 51 -10.90 -7.47 4.04
N SER A 52 -11.56 -8.29 3.21
CA SER A 52 -10.88 -9.13 2.23
C SER A 52 -10.20 -8.28 1.15
N GLU A 53 -10.91 -7.30 0.59
CA GLU A 53 -10.35 -6.37 -0.39
C GLU A 53 -9.23 -5.53 0.20
N THR A 54 -9.42 -4.99 1.41
CA THR A 54 -8.39 -4.24 2.14
C THR A 54 -7.10 -5.05 2.28
N LYS A 55 -7.19 -6.30 2.72
CA LYS A 55 -6.00 -7.18 2.85
C LYS A 55 -5.31 -7.40 1.50
N ILE A 56 -6.08 -7.68 0.45
CA ILE A 56 -5.54 -7.88 -0.89
C ILE A 56 -4.85 -6.61 -1.39
N THR A 57 -5.51 -5.45 -1.26
CA THR A 57 -4.98 -4.16 -1.70
C THR A 57 -3.69 -3.79 -0.95
N ILE A 58 -3.65 -4.00 0.36
CA ILE A 58 -2.44 -3.82 1.17
C ILE A 58 -1.32 -4.74 0.68
N VAL A 59 -1.62 -5.99 0.34
CA VAL A 59 -0.62 -6.92 -0.22
C VAL A 59 -0.05 -6.39 -1.53
N TYR A 60 -0.89 -5.92 -2.45
CA TYR A 60 -0.41 -5.30 -3.69
C TYR A 60 0.49 -4.09 -3.44
N MET A 61 0.09 -3.20 -2.53
CA MET A 61 0.86 -2.00 -2.18
C MET A 61 2.22 -2.37 -1.58
N LYS A 62 2.25 -3.35 -0.67
CA LYS A 62 3.48 -3.81 -0.02
C LYS A 62 4.42 -4.47 -1.03
N LEU A 63 3.92 -5.36 -1.88
CA LEU A 63 4.74 -5.98 -2.94
C LEU A 63 5.30 -4.93 -3.92
N TYR A 64 4.48 -3.94 -4.31
CA TYR A 64 4.93 -2.85 -5.17
C TYR A 64 6.12 -2.09 -4.55
N GLN A 65 6.03 -1.78 -3.25
CA GLN A 65 7.09 -1.12 -2.51
C GLN A 65 8.36 -1.99 -2.41
N GLU A 66 8.21 -3.26 -2.01
CA GLU A 66 9.33 -4.20 -1.86
C GLU A 66 10.11 -4.36 -3.17
N PHE A 67 9.43 -4.47 -4.32
CA PHE A 67 10.12 -4.53 -5.60
C PHE A 67 10.89 -3.26 -5.95
N LYS A 68 10.35 -2.08 -5.59
CA LYS A 68 11.08 -0.82 -5.79
C LYS A 68 12.33 -0.76 -4.94
N GLU A 69 12.21 -1.07 -3.65
CA GLU A 69 13.31 -1.01 -2.69
C GLU A 69 14.42 -1.98 -3.08
N LYS A 70 14.07 -3.24 -3.36
CA LYS A 70 15.06 -4.27 -3.75
C LYS A 70 15.71 -3.98 -5.08
N TRP A 71 14.96 -3.47 -6.06
CA TRP A 71 15.55 -3.05 -7.33
C TRP A 71 16.55 -1.90 -7.15
N LYS A 72 16.22 -0.92 -6.29
CA LYS A 72 17.11 0.19 -5.97
C LYS A 72 18.38 -0.27 -5.26
N GLU A 73 18.25 -1.18 -4.31
CA GLU A 73 19.39 -1.79 -3.62
C GLU A 73 20.33 -2.53 -4.59
N MET A 74 19.78 -3.30 -5.54
CA MET A 74 20.55 -4.14 -6.46
C MET A 74 21.18 -3.37 -7.62
N ASN A 75 20.49 -2.35 -8.14
CA ASN A 75 20.86 -1.67 -9.39
C ASN A 75 21.24 -0.20 -9.20
N ASN A 76 21.08 0.36 -7.99
CA ASN A 76 21.21 1.79 -7.69
C ASN A 76 20.28 2.71 -8.54
N GLU A 77 19.27 2.12 -9.17
CA GLU A 77 18.32 2.79 -10.06
C GLU A 77 16.88 2.61 -9.60
N ASP A 78 15.98 3.49 -10.02
CA ASP A 78 14.57 3.38 -9.67
C ASP A 78 13.87 2.36 -10.60
N LEU A 79 13.06 1.47 -10.02
CA LEU A 79 12.29 0.52 -10.80
C LEU A 79 11.20 1.24 -11.61
N ASP A 80 11.22 1.05 -12.93
CA ASP A 80 10.15 1.55 -13.81
C ASP A 80 8.80 0.97 -13.39
N LYS A 81 7.81 1.84 -13.18
CA LYS A 81 6.45 1.46 -12.76
C LYS A 81 5.81 0.41 -13.67
N ARG A 82 6.13 0.41 -14.98
CA ARG A 82 5.60 -0.55 -15.96
C ARG A 82 6.11 -1.96 -15.68
N ILE A 83 7.39 -2.08 -15.31
CA ILE A 83 8.00 -3.34 -14.92
C ILE A 83 7.38 -3.83 -13.61
N ASN A 84 7.25 -2.94 -12.62
CA ASN A 84 6.66 -3.30 -11.33
C ASN A 84 5.21 -3.81 -11.46
N VAL A 85 4.37 -3.09 -12.23
CA VAL A 85 2.99 -3.53 -12.51
C VAL A 85 2.96 -4.88 -13.24
N PHE A 86 3.88 -5.11 -14.18
CA PHE A 86 3.96 -6.40 -14.89
C PHE A 86 4.33 -7.56 -13.94
N LEU A 87 5.28 -7.36 -13.03
CA LEU A 87 5.68 -8.35 -12.02
C LEU A 87 4.50 -8.72 -11.11
N LEU A 88 3.79 -7.71 -10.58
CA LEU A 88 2.59 -7.92 -9.77
C LEU A 88 1.52 -8.70 -10.53
N TRP A 89 1.17 -8.26 -11.75
CA TRP A 89 0.18 -8.94 -12.57
C TRP A 89 0.55 -10.41 -12.82
N ARG A 90 1.82 -10.67 -13.15
CA ARG A 90 2.30 -12.03 -13.43
C ARG A 90 2.18 -12.93 -12.20
N MET A 91 2.59 -12.45 -11.03
CA MET A 91 2.50 -13.21 -9.78
C MET A 91 1.06 -13.50 -9.39
N MET A 92 0.19 -12.50 -9.54
CA MET A 92 -1.19 -12.60 -9.07
C MET A 92 -2.08 -13.43 -10.00
N ARG A 93 -1.67 -13.59 -11.27
CA ARG A 93 -2.34 -14.45 -12.25
C ARG A 93 -2.13 -15.94 -11.97
N ASP A 94 -0.99 -16.32 -11.40
CA ASP A 94 -0.75 -17.71 -11.00
C ASP A 94 -1.36 -17.98 -9.63
N ARG A 95 -2.31 -18.93 -9.55
CA ARG A 95 -3.04 -19.22 -8.31
C ARG A 95 -2.13 -19.64 -7.16
N LYS A 96 -1.06 -20.39 -7.43
CA LYS A 96 -0.13 -20.87 -6.39
C LYS A 96 0.74 -19.71 -5.91
N ILE A 97 1.30 -18.94 -6.83
CA ILE A 97 2.14 -17.78 -6.51
C ILE A 97 1.33 -16.72 -5.76
N ASN A 98 0.11 -16.42 -6.22
CA ASN A 98 -0.80 -15.48 -5.56
C ASN A 98 -1.09 -15.90 -4.11
N LYS A 99 -1.48 -17.17 -3.89
CA LYS A 99 -1.74 -17.67 -2.52
C LYS A 99 -0.51 -17.56 -1.63
N PHE A 100 0.66 -17.90 -2.16
CA PHE A 100 1.92 -17.81 -1.43
C PHE A 100 2.26 -16.35 -1.10
N ALA A 101 2.22 -15.44 -2.08
CA ALA A 101 2.51 -14.02 -1.90
C ALA A 101 1.57 -13.35 -0.89
N LEU A 102 0.26 -13.64 -0.96
CA LEU A 102 -0.72 -13.19 0.04
C LEU A 102 -0.32 -13.66 1.45
N HIS A 103 0.03 -14.93 1.59
CA HIS A 103 0.42 -15.48 2.90
C HIS A 103 1.71 -14.86 3.41
N THR A 104 2.76 -14.79 2.60
CA THR A 104 4.07 -14.23 2.96
C THR A 104 3.94 -12.77 3.39
N VAL A 105 3.23 -11.96 2.62
CA VAL A 105 3.08 -10.53 2.92
C VAL A 105 2.25 -10.31 4.18
N LEU A 106 1.12 -11.01 4.34
CA LEU A 106 0.31 -10.88 5.55
C LEU A 106 1.08 -11.35 6.79
N ASN A 107 1.82 -12.46 6.70
CA ASN A 107 2.67 -12.92 7.80
C ASN A 107 3.78 -11.93 8.13
N HIS A 108 4.39 -11.28 7.13
CA HIS A 108 5.39 -10.22 7.35
C HIS A 108 4.76 -9.02 8.06
N LEU A 109 3.56 -8.59 7.66
CA LEU A 109 2.88 -7.48 8.32
C LEU A 109 2.53 -7.80 9.79
N GLU A 110 2.19 -9.06 10.08
CA GLU A 110 1.96 -9.52 11.46
C GLU A 110 3.28 -9.73 12.24
N ASN A 111 4.36 -10.13 11.56
CA ASN A 111 5.64 -10.53 12.15
C ASN A 111 6.85 -9.99 11.38
N PRO A 112 7.08 -8.67 11.36
CA PRO A 112 8.01 -8.02 10.42
C PRO A 112 9.48 -8.42 10.58
N LYS A 113 9.87 -8.94 11.76
CA LYS A 113 11.25 -9.38 12.04
C LYS A 113 11.54 -10.82 11.62
N LYS A 114 10.53 -11.61 11.25
CA LYS A 114 10.66 -13.06 11.02
C LYS A 114 10.59 -13.47 9.56
N VAL A 115 10.04 -12.63 8.70
CA VAL A 115 9.74 -12.96 7.30
C VAL A 115 10.37 -11.89 6.41
N ASN A 116 11.24 -12.28 5.49
CA ASN A 116 11.75 -11.39 4.44
C ASN A 116 10.96 -11.66 3.16
N ILE A 117 10.11 -10.70 2.77
CA ILE A 117 9.22 -10.83 1.62
C ILE A 117 10.00 -11.15 0.34
N PHE A 118 11.12 -10.46 0.10
CA PHE A 118 11.88 -10.65 -1.13
C PHE A 118 12.58 -12.00 -1.17
N ASP A 119 13.22 -12.43 -0.07
CA ASP A 119 13.92 -13.71 -0.03
C ASP A 119 12.96 -14.88 -0.26
N ASP A 120 11.78 -14.83 0.35
CA ASP A 120 10.73 -15.85 0.18
C ASP A 120 10.14 -15.86 -1.24
N LEU A 121 10.10 -14.70 -1.91
CA LEU A 121 9.55 -14.56 -3.26
C LEU A 121 10.60 -14.73 -4.37
N LYS A 122 11.90 -14.69 -4.04
CA LYS A 122 13.00 -14.77 -4.98
C LYS A 122 12.95 -16.06 -5.82
N GLU A 123 12.61 -17.18 -5.19
CA GLU A 123 12.44 -18.47 -5.89
C GLU A 123 11.39 -18.41 -7.00
N PHE A 124 10.34 -17.60 -6.83
CA PHE A 124 9.27 -17.44 -7.82
C PHE A 124 9.64 -16.48 -8.95
N ILE A 125 10.44 -15.45 -8.65
CA ILE A 125 10.97 -14.52 -9.65
C ILE A 125 12.00 -15.24 -10.54
N GLU A 126 12.88 -16.06 -9.95
CA GLU A 126 13.85 -16.88 -10.69
C GLU A 126 13.19 -18.01 -11.51
N PHE A 127 12.07 -18.58 -11.04
CA PHE A 127 11.26 -19.51 -11.84
C PHE A 127 10.63 -18.84 -13.07
N SER A 128 10.45 -17.52 -12.98
CA SER A 128 9.93 -16.68 -14.04
C SER A 128 10.97 -16.43 -15.13
N ASP A 129 12.24 -16.28 -14.77
CA ASP A 129 13.38 -16.09 -15.69
C ASP A 129 13.65 -17.31 -16.57
N ARG A 130 13.53 -18.53 -16.02
CA ARG A 130 13.70 -19.75 -16.85
C ARG A 130 12.63 -19.91 -17.94
N ASN A 131 11.53 -19.18 -17.83
CA ASN A 131 10.41 -19.20 -18.79
C ASN A 131 10.26 -17.89 -19.59
N ILE A 132 11.12 -16.88 -19.40
CA ILE A 132 11.25 -15.76 -20.34
C ILE A 132 12.33 -16.14 -21.36
N LYS A 133 12.02 -17.10 -22.24
CA LYS A 133 12.56 -17.02 -23.59
C LYS A 133 11.63 -16.09 -24.35
N LEU A 134 11.94 -14.80 -24.35
CA LEU A 134 11.53 -13.97 -25.48
C LEU A 134 12.20 -14.62 -26.69
N LYS A 135 11.41 -15.37 -27.48
CA LYS A 135 11.86 -15.81 -28.79
C LYS A 135 12.10 -14.54 -29.58
N ASP A 136 13.36 -14.25 -29.87
CA ASP A 136 13.68 -13.41 -31.01
C ASP A 136 13.29 -14.14 -32.29
N LYS A 137 12.57 -13.40 -33.15
CA LYS A 137 12.05 -13.70 -34.50
C LYS A 137 10.60 -14.15 -34.57
#